data_AF-A0A8J3N7R2-F1
#
_entry.id   AF-A0A8J3N7R2-F1
#
_cell.length_a   1.000
_cell.length_b   1.000
_cell.length_c   1.000
_cell.angle_alpha   90.00
_cell.angle_beta   90.00
_cell.angle_gamma   90.00
#
_symmetry.space_group_name_H-M   'P 1'
#
loop_
_entity.id
_entity.type
_entity.pdbx_description
1 polymer ?
#
loop_
_entity_poly.entity_id
_entity_poly.type
_entity_poly.pdbx_seq_one_letter_code
_entity_poly.pdbx_strand_id
1 'polypeptide(L)'
;MVEVDDMANEEHVKILRQGVAVWNEWRKKYPEVRPDLSSDAFDDFNKVGRNNLVGINLQGANLQGIDFSFASLRAASFGSAKLNGANLSRADLLFASLNFADISGANLYEANISYADLSGANLYEANFAEAKVEWTIFGAVDLQSVKGLETVFHLKPSIISVDTLERSRGNIPEAFLQGAGVSDNFIAYVRSLVATPIEYYTCFISYSSKDHDFAERLYADLQHKGVRCWFAPEDMKIGDKIRPRIDESIRMYDKLLLVLSEHSICSEWVEHEVEMALAKERAKKQTVLFPVRLDNAILEMNQDGWPSEVRHTRHIGNFEHWKNHNQYQNSFQRLLRDLQSGKISNEE
;
A
#
# COMPACT_ATOMS: atom_id res chain seq x y z
N MET A 1 -17.99 10.65 26.65
CA MET A 1 -18.10 9.61 25.62
C MET A 1 -18.84 10.24 24.47
N VAL A 2 -18.13 10.61 23.42
CA VAL A 2 -18.75 10.96 22.15
C VAL A 2 -18.87 9.63 21.43
N GLU A 3 -20.11 9.15 21.22
CA GLU A 3 -20.37 8.04 20.30
C GLU A 3 -19.85 8.50 18.94
N VAL A 4 -18.77 7.86 18.47
CA VAL A 4 -18.33 8.01 17.09
C VAL A 4 -19.38 7.24 16.29
N ASP A 5 -20.13 7.97 15.50
CA ASP A 5 -21.18 7.46 14.63
C ASP A 5 -20.54 6.50 13.61
N ASP A 6 -20.50 5.21 13.91
CA ASP A 6 -19.96 4.13 13.05
C ASP A 6 -20.87 3.85 11.81
N MET A 7 -21.89 4.69 11.60
CA MET A 7 -22.87 4.54 10.54
C MET A 7 -22.34 5.00 9.18
N ALA A 8 -22.69 4.24 8.14
CA ALA A 8 -22.37 4.58 6.77
C ALA A 8 -22.98 5.93 6.35
N ASN A 9 -22.31 6.63 5.42
CA ASN A 9 -22.82 7.89 4.91
C ASN A 9 -24.09 7.67 4.06
N GLU A 10 -25.22 8.19 4.53
CA GLU A 10 -26.52 7.97 3.87
C GLU A 10 -26.56 8.41 2.40
N GLU A 11 -25.88 9.49 2.04
CA GLU A 11 -25.89 10.00 0.66
C GLU A 11 -25.12 9.06 -0.27
N HIS A 12 -23.97 8.55 0.16
CA HIS A 12 -23.24 7.53 -0.60
C HIS A 12 -24.11 6.27 -0.78
N VAL A 13 -24.77 5.82 0.28
CA VAL A 13 -25.66 4.65 0.23
C VAL A 13 -26.84 4.90 -0.73
N LYS A 14 -27.46 6.09 -0.69
CA LYS A 14 -28.55 6.48 -1.61
C LYS A 14 -28.10 6.48 -3.06
N ILE A 15 -26.88 6.94 -3.36
CA ILE A 15 -26.32 6.92 -4.72
C ILE A 15 -26.09 5.47 -5.17
N LEU A 16 -25.47 4.65 -4.31
CA LEU A 16 -25.19 3.25 -4.63
C LEU A 16 -26.47 2.45 -4.88
N ARG A 17 -27.53 2.73 -4.11
CA ARG A 17 -28.85 2.10 -4.26
C ARG A 17 -29.52 2.38 -5.60
N GLN A 18 -29.08 3.40 -6.35
CA GLN A 18 -29.54 3.67 -7.71
C GLN A 18 -28.86 2.76 -8.76
N GLY A 19 -27.87 1.97 -8.36
CA GLY A 19 -27.24 0.93 -9.17
C GLY A 19 -25.81 1.27 -9.61
N VAL A 20 -25.09 0.24 -10.05
CA VAL A 20 -23.66 0.31 -10.41
C VAL A 20 -23.37 1.38 -11.46
N ALA A 21 -24.24 1.56 -12.46
CA ALA A 21 -24.05 2.56 -13.50
C ALA A 21 -24.07 3.99 -12.95
N VAL A 22 -25.06 4.31 -12.11
CA VAL A 22 -25.20 5.62 -11.47
C VAL A 22 -24.04 5.88 -10.51
N TRP A 23 -23.69 4.87 -9.71
CA TRP A 23 -22.54 4.92 -8.82
C TRP A 23 -21.24 5.21 -9.58
N ASN A 24 -20.97 4.48 -10.65
CA ASN A 24 -19.76 4.65 -11.43
C ASN A 24 -19.70 6.03 -12.13
N GLU A 25 -20.82 6.56 -12.61
CA GLU A 25 -20.88 7.94 -13.13
C GLU A 25 -20.64 8.98 -12.04
N TRP A 26 -21.15 8.76 -10.83
CA TRP A 26 -20.85 9.62 -9.68
C TRP A 26 -19.36 9.56 -9.31
N ARG A 27 -18.75 8.37 -9.27
CA ARG A 27 -17.30 8.21 -9.02
C ARG A 27 -16.42 8.88 -10.09
N LYS A 28 -16.87 8.92 -11.35
CA LYS A 28 -16.16 9.67 -12.41
C LYS A 28 -16.17 11.18 -12.18
N LYS A 29 -17.25 11.72 -11.60
CA LYS A 29 -17.39 13.15 -11.29
C LYS A 29 -16.65 13.54 -10.02
N TYR A 30 -16.56 12.63 -9.05
CA TYR A 30 -15.96 12.87 -7.73
C TYR A 30 -14.91 11.80 -7.37
N PRO A 31 -13.80 11.69 -8.12
CA PRO A 31 -12.79 10.65 -7.92
C PRO A 31 -12.02 10.78 -6.60
N GLU A 32 -11.89 11.99 -6.07
CA GLU A 32 -11.22 12.30 -4.80
C GLU A 32 -12.01 11.84 -3.58
N VAL A 33 -13.34 11.81 -3.67
CA VAL A 33 -14.20 11.38 -2.56
C VAL A 33 -13.82 9.95 -2.16
N ARG A 34 -13.67 9.73 -0.85
CA ARG A 34 -13.48 8.41 -0.24
C ARG A 34 -14.84 7.99 0.34
N PRO A 35 -15.59 7.10 -0.35
CA PRO A 35 -16.95 6.83 0.07
C PRO A 35 -16.99 6.03 1.37
N ASP A 36 -17.82 6.44 2.32
CA ASP A 36 -18.13 5.63 3.51
C ASP A 36 -19.37 4.76 3.30
N LEU A 37 -19.17 3.45 3.40
CA LEU A 37 -20.09 2.37 3.10
C LEU A 37 -19.92 1.23 4.17
N SER A 38 -19.60 1.59 5.42
CA SER A 38 -19.42 0.66 6.54
C SER A 38 -20.66 -0.21 6.83
N SER A 39 -20.48 -1.22 7.69
CA SER A 39 -21.35 -2.40 7.95
C SER A 39 -22.86 -2.20 7.83
N ASP A 40 -23.39 -1.05 8.24
CA ASP A 40 -24.84 -0.81 8.35
C ASP A 40 -25.49 -0.42 7.00
N ALA A 41 -24.70 -0.12 5.97
CA ALA A 41 -25.24 0.26 4.66
C ALA A 41 -25.96 -0.90 3.93
N PHE A 42 -25.67 -2.15 4.28
CA PHE A 42 -25.92 -3.32 3.40
C PHE A 42 -26.78 -4.45 3.98
N ASP A 43 -27.39 -4.32 5.17
CA ASP A 43 -28.31 -5.33 5.74
C ASP A 43 -29.47 -5.72 4.81
N ASP A 44 -29.85 -4.82 3.88
CA ASP A 44 -30.89 -5.06 2.88
C ASP A 44 -30.37 -5.60 1.53
N PHE A 45 -29.07 -5.56 1.24
CA PHE A 45 -28.55 -5.93 -0.09
C PHE A 45 -28.69 -7.43 -0.39
N ASN A 46 -28.47 -8.29 0.62
CA ASN A 46 -28.60 -9.74 0.49
C ASN A 46 -30.05 -10.22 0.33
N LYS A 47 -31.05 -9.37 0.60
CA LYS A 47 -32.47 -9.76 0.54
C LYS A 47 -33.15 -9.54 -0.81
N VAL A 48 -32.56 -8.75 -1.73
CA VAL A 48 -33.28 -8.26 -2.94
C VAL A 48 -32.56 -8.58 -4.26
N GLY A 49 -31.66 -9.58 -4.29
CA GLY A 49 -30.98 -9.95 -5.53
C GLY A 49 -30.06 -8.85 -6.09
N ARG A 50 -29.62 -7.92 -5.24
CA ARG A 50 -28.64 -6.86 -5.57
C ARG A 50 -27.19 -7.34 -5.48
N ASN A 51 -26.99 -8.64 -5.60
CA ASN A 51 -25.66 -9.27 -5.56
C ASN A 51 -24.88 -9.05 -6.87
N ASN A 52 -25.41 -8.31 -7.85
CA ASN A 52 -24.70 -7.98 -9.08
C ASN A 52 -24.05 -6.60 -8.99
N LEU A 53 -22.76 -6.60 -8.66
CA LEU A 53 -21.91 -5.43 -8.55
C LEU A 53 -20.75 -5.50 -9.57
N VAL A 54 -20.99 -6.17 -10.72
CA VAL A 54 -19.99 -6.34 -11.77
C VAL A 54 -19.48 -4.98 -12.25
N GLY A 55 -18.16 -4.80 -12.23
CA GLY A 55 -17.49 -3.57 -12.67
C GLY A 55 -17.69 -2.37 -11.75
N ILE A 56 -18.15 -2.55 -10.51
CA ILE A 56 -18.33 -1.43 -9.59
C ILE A 56 -16.99 -0.78 -9.21
N ASN A 57 -16.95 0.55 -9.16
CA ASN A 57 -15.79 1.30 -8.67
C ASN A 57 -15.94 1.65 -7.19
N LEU A 58 -15.40 0.81 -6.31
CA LEU A 58 -15.33 1.02 -4.86
C LEU A 58 -13.93 1.46 -4.40
N GLN A 59 -13.15 2.08 -5.29
CA GLN A 59 -11.79 2.52 -4.98
C GLN A 59 -11.78 3.49 -3.80
N GLY A 60 -10.95 3.18 -2.79
CA GLY A 60 -10.77 3.98 -1.59
C GLY A 60 -11.98 4.02 -0.65
N ALA A 61 -13.01 3.19 -0.88
CA ALA A 61 -14.19 3.16 -0.04
C ALA A 61 -13.90 2.53 1.33
N ASN A 62 -14.59 3.00 2.38
CA ASN A 62 -14.69 2.31 3.65
C ASN A 62 -15.81 1.27 3.57
N LEU A 63 -15.45 0.00 3.63
CA LEU A 63 -16.32 -1.18 3.51
C LEU A 63 -16.04 -2.15 4.67
N GLN A 64 -15.61 -1.61 5.82
CA GLN A 64 -15.27 -2.39 6.99
C GLN A 64 -16.46 -3.25 7.43
N GLY A 65 -16.22 -4.56 7.63
CA GLY A 65 -17.23 -5.51 8.08
C GLY A 65 -18.38 -5.77 7.11
N ILE A 66 -18.33 -5.26 5.88
CA ILE A 66 -19.42 -5.41 4.91
C ILE A 66 -19.68 -6.88 4.58
N ASP A 67 -20.95 -7.23 4.36
CA ASP A 67 -21.33 -8.55 3.84
C ASP A 67 -21.50 -8.52 2.33
N PHE A 68 -20.50 -9.06 1.63
CA PHE A 68 -20.49 -9.35 0.20
C PHE A 68 -20.56 -10.86 -0.09
N SER A 69 -21.03 -11.67 0.86
CA SER A 69 -21.15 -13.10 0.61
C SER A 69 -22.05 -13.38 -0.59
N PHE A 70 -21.63 -14.32 -1.44
CA PHE A 70 -22.29 -14.66 -2.70
C PHE A 70 -22.44 -13.49 -3.72
N ALA A 71 -21.78 -12.36 -3.51
CA ALA A 71 -21.83 -11.24 -4.45
C ALA A 71 -21.04 -11.54 -5.73
N SER A 72 -21.58 -11.12 -6.87
CA SER A 72 -20.86 -10.99 -8.13
C SER A 72 -20.15 -9.65 -8.16
N LEU A 73 -18.84 -9.69 -7.88
CA LEU A 73 -17.90 -8.58 -7.83
C LEU A 73 -16.92 -8.63 -9.02
N ARG A 74 -17.31 -9.28 -10.12
CA ARG A 74 -16.40 -9.48 -11.27
C ARG A 74 -15.97 -8.13 -11.81
N ALA A 75 -14.67 -7.97 -12.07
CA ALA A 75 -14.06 -6.72 -12.52
C ALA A 75 -14.32 -5.50 -11.61
N ALA A 76 -14.71 -5.71 -10.35
CA ALA A 76 -14.86 -4.62 -9.38
C ALA A 76 -13.49 -4.01 -9.03
N SER A 77 -13.48 -2.70 -8.76
CA SER A 77 -12.27 -1.98 -8.34
C SER A 77 -12.37 -1.64 -6.85
N PHE A 78 -11.55 -2.30 -6.04
CA PHE A 78 -11.38 -2.09 -4.60
C PHE A 78 -10.02 -1.46 -4.25
N GLY A 79 -9.31 -0.91 -5.23
CA GLY A 79 -7.99 -0.34 -5.02
C GLY A 79 -7.98 0.60 -3.82
N SER A 80 -7.05 0.41 -2.89
CA SER A 80 -6.94 1.22 -1.66
C SER A 80 -8.16 1.22 -0.70
N ALA A 81 -9.18 0.38 -0.91
CA ALA A 81 -10.37 0.30 -0.07
C ALA A 81 -10.10 -0.34 1.30
N LYS A 82 -10.94 -0.05 2.30
CA LYS A 82 -10.91 -0.70 3.62
C LYS A 82 -11.97 -1.79 3.68
N LEU A 83 -11.56 -3.04 3.64
CA LEU A 83 -12.38 -4.26 3.67
C LEU A 83 -12.05 -5.12 4.91
N ASN A 84 -11.45 -4.53 5.94
CA ASN A 84 -11.06 -5.26 7.13
C ASN A 84 -12.30 -5.89 7.79
N GLY A 85 -12.22 -7.20 8.05
CA GLY A 85 -13.33 -8.00 8.56
C GLY A 85 -14.51 -8.23 7.60
N ALA A 86 -14.42 -7.83 6.32
CA ALA A 86 -15.49 -8.04 5.35
C ALA A 86 -15.78 -9.53 5.12
N ASN A 87 -17.04 -9.88 4.91
CA ASN A 87 -17.44 -11.22 4.48
C ASN A 87 -17.52 -11.28 2.95
N LEU A 88 -16.54 -11.90 2.31
CA LEU A 88 -16.48 -12.13 0.86
C LEU A 88 -16.68 -13.62 0.53
N SER A 89 -17.22 -14.40 1.46
CA SER A 89 -17.35 -15.85 1.28
C SER A 89 -18.22 -16.17 0.06
N ARG A 90 -17.73 -17.08 -0.78
CA ARG A 90 -18.38 -17.52 -2.04
C ARG A 90 -18.66 -16.38 -3.03
N ALA A 91 -18.03 -15.21 -2.88
CA ALA A 91 -18.14 -14.11 -3.84
C ALA A 91 -17.38 -14.43 -5.14
N ASP A 92 -17.85 -13.91 -6.27
CA ASP A 92 -17.16 -13.97 -7.56
C ASP A 92 -16.39 -12.67 -7.82
N LEU A 93 -15.10 -12.66 -7.48
CA LEU A 93 -14.15 -11.55 -7.62
C LEU A 93 -13.28 -11.68 -8.88
N LEU A 94 -13.75 -12.42 -9.89
CA LEU A 94 -12.99 -12.67 -11.10
C LEU A 94 -12.63 -11.35 -11.83
N PHE A 95 -11.34 -11.15 -12.15
CA PHE A 95 -10.76 -9.88 -12.65
C PHE A 95 -10.85 -8.66 -11.70
N ALA A 96 -11.15 -8.83 -10.41
CA ALA A 96 -11.22 -7.70 -9.48
C ALA A 96 -9.84 -7.10 -9.17
N SER A 97 -9.80 -5.78 -8.97
CA SER A 97 -8.60 -5.07 -8.52
C SER A 97 -8.69 -4.81 -7.03
N LEU A 98 -7.86 -5.46 -6.22
CA LEU A 98 -7.75 -5.32 -4.76
C LEU A 98 -6.41 -4.73 -4.33
N ASN A 99 -5.68 -4.14 -5.29
CA ASN A 99 -4.38 -3.55 -5.06
C ASN A 99 -4.41 -2.52 -3.92
N PHE A 100 -3.52 -2.68 -2.94
CA PHE A 100 -3.41 -1.83 -1.74
C PHE A 100 -4.68 -1.75 -0.86
N ALA A 101 -5.65 -2.64 -1.08
CA ALA A 101 -6.80 -2.75 -0.20
C ALA A 101 -6.39 -3.33 1.16
N ASP A 102 -7.09 -2.92 2.22
CA ASP A 102 -6.97 -3.55 3.52
C ASP A 102 -8.03 -4.64 3.64
N ILE A 103 -7.67 -5.91 3.43
CA ILE A 103 -8.57 -7.06 3.59
C ILE A 103 -8.21 -7.88 4.83
N SER A 104 -7.58 -7.24 5.82
CA SER A 104 -7.20 -7.92 7.06
C SER A 104 -8.41 -8.52 7.78
N GLY A 105 -8.31 -9.79 8.17
CA GLY A 105 -9.41 -10.53 8.79
C GLY A 105 -10.63 -10.76 7.89
N ALA A 106 -10.58 -10.41 6.60
CA ALA A 106 -11.68 -10.67 5.68
C ALA A 106 -11.85 -12.17 5.44
N ASN A 107 -13.10 -12.60 5.23
CA ASN A 107 -13.43 -13.99 4.95
C ASN A 107 -13.61 -14.21 3.44
N LEU A 108 -12.64 -14.83 2.77
CA LEU A 108 -12.70 -15.23 1.36
C LEU A 108 -12.97 -16.73 1.18
N TYR A 109 -13.58 -17.39 2.17
CA TYR A 109 -13.91 -18.82 2.09
C TYR A 109 -14.70 -19.15 0.81
N GLU A 110 -14.23 -20.11 0.02
CA GLU A 110 -14.81 -20.50 -1.28
C GLU A 110 -14.95 -19.36 -2.32
N ALA A 111 -14.35 -18.18 -2.10
CA ALA A 111 -14.43 -17.07 -3.04
C ALA A 111 -13.64 -17.38 -4.33
N ASN A 112 -14.11 -16.87 -5.46
CA ASN A 112 -13.38 -16.94 -6.72
C ASN A 112 -12.59 -15.66 -6.95
N ILE A 113 -11.27 -15.70 -6.74
CA ILE A 113 -10.34 -14.57 -6.94
C ILE A 113 -9.43 -14.80 -8.15
N SER A 114 -9.89 -15.57 -9.12
CA SER A 114 -9.19 -15.81 -10.39
C SER A 114 -8.96 -14.49 -11.14
N TYR A 115 -7.75 -14.28 -11.64
CA TYR A 115 -7.30 -13.05 -12.33
C TYR A 115 -7.39 -11.78 -11.49
N ALA A 116 -7.60 -11.89 -10.17
CA ALA A 116 -7.61 -10.73 -9.30
C ALA A 116 -6.19 -10.23 -9.03
N ASP A 117 -6.05 -8.91 -8.86
CA ASP A 117 -4.81 -8.26 -8.47
C ASP A 117 -4.84 -7.91 -6.98
N LEU A 118 -4.07 -8.63 -6.16
CA LEU A 118 -3.92 -8.37 -4.73
C LEU A 118 -2.65 -7.57 -4.41
N SER A 119 -2.01 -6.95 -5.40
CA SER A 119 -0.70 -6.33 -5.22
C SER A 119 -0.68 -5.29 -4.09
N GLY A 120 0.18 -5.49 -3.10
CA GLY A 120 0.32 -4.59 -1.95
C GLY A 120 -0.87 -4.58 -0.97
N ALA A 121 -1.84 -5.49 -1.12
CA ALA A 121 -2.95 -5.61 -0.18
C ALA A 121 -2.49 -6.07 1.21
N ASN A 122 -3.17 -5.60 2.26
CA ASN A 122 -2.99 -6.13 3.61
C ASN A 122 -3.85 -7.40 3.78
N LEU A 123 -3.19 -8.57 3.84
CA LEU A 123 -3.84 -9.87 3.96
C LEU A 123 -3.84 -10.43 5.38
N TYR A 124 -3.43 -9.64 6.38
CA TYR A 124 -3.22 -10.12 7.74
C TYR A 124 -4.47 -10.85 8.29
N GLU A 125 -4.31 -12.12 8.68
CA GLU A 125 -5.38 -12.98 9.22
C GLU A 125 -6.59 -13.21 8.28
N ALA A 126 -6.49 -12.84 7.00
CA ALA A 126 -7.54 -13.11 6.02
C ALA A 126 -7.70 -14.62 5.79
N ASN A 127 -8.94 -15.07 5.56
CA ASN A 127 -9.25 -16.48 5.35
C ASN A 127 -9.40 -16.80 3.86
N PHE A 128 -8.44 -17.55 3.31
CA PHE A 128 -8.41 -18.00 1.92
C PHE A 128 -8.79 -19.47 1.77
N ALA A 129 -9.26 -20.12 2.84
CA ALA A 129 -9.62 -21.54 2.79
C ALA A 129 -10.59 -21.83 1.64
N GLU A 130 -10.27 -22.82 0.82
CA GLU A 130 -11.07 -23.24 -0.34
C GLU A 130 -11.32 -22.15 -1.40
N ALA A 131 -10.60 -21.01 -1.34
CA ALA A 131 -10.67 -20.00 -2.37
C ALA A 131 -10.13 -20.55 -3.70
N LYS A 132 -10.65 -20.04 -4.82
CA LYS A 132 -10.22 -20.43 -6.17
C LYS A 132 -9.30 -19.36 -6.74
N VAL A 133 -8.11 -19.78 -7.18
CA VAL A 133 -7.10 -18.92 -7.80
C VAL A 133 -6.72 -19.44 -9.18
N GLU A 134 -6.49 -18.50 -10.09
CA GLU A 134 -6.00 -18.74 -11.45
C GLU A 134 -5.41 -17.42 -11.94
N TRP A 135 -4.12 -17.36 -12.32
CA TRP A 135 -3.49 -16.10 -12.75
C TRP A 135 -3.69 -14.94 -11.76
N THR A 136 -3.87 -15.24 -10.48
CA THR A 136 -4.04 -14.26 -9.41
C THR A 136 -2.69 -13.66 -9.04
N ILE A 137 -2.63 -12.35 -8.80
CA ILE A 137 -1.38 -11.65 -8.50
C ILE A 137 -1.23 -11.49 -6.99
N PHE A 138 -0.30 -12.22 -6.39
CA PHE A 138 0.15 -12.07 -5.01
C PHE A 138 1.47 -11.28 -4.97
N GLY A 139 1.43 -10.03 -5.44
CA GLY A 139 2.58 -9.14 -5.50
C GLY A 139 2.74 -8.30 -4.23
N ALA A 140 3.95 -8.14 -3.69
CA ALA A 140 4.20 -7.26 -2.53
C ALA A 140 3.28 -7.49 -1.31
N VAL A 141 2.80 -8.72 -1.08
CA VAL A 141 1.93 -9.08 0.05
C VAL A 141 2.67 -9.90 1.10
N ASP A 142 2.12 -9.97 2.31
CA ASP A 142 2.54 -10.93 3.34
C ASP A 142 1.54 -12.09 3.40
N LEU A 143 2.02 -13.29 3.09
CA LEU A 143 1.24 -14.53 3.11
C LEU A 143 1.42 -15.34 4.41
N GLN A 144 2.32 -14.93 5.33
CA GLN A 144 2.65 -15.69 6.54
C GLN A 144 1.44 -15.89 7.46
N SER A 145 0.57 -14.87 7.56
CA SER A 145 -0.59 -14.86 8.45
C SER A 145 -1.91 -15.18 7.75
N VAL A 146 -1.88 -15.51 6.46
CA VAL A 146 -3.08 -15.86 5.70
C VAL A 146 -3.52 -17.28 6.05
N LYS A 147 -4.80 -17.44 6.38
CA LYS A 147 -5.37 -18.72 6.80
C LYS A 147 -5.83 -19.53 5.59
N GLY A 148 -5.64 -20.84 5.65
CA GLY A 148 -6.20 -21.78 4.68
C GLY A 148 -5.50 -21.79 3.32
N LEU A 149 -4.27 -21.28 3.22
CA LEU A 149 -3.48 -21.33 1.99
C LEU A 149 -3.27 -22.77 1.49
N GLU A 150 -3.22 -23.75 2.40
CA GLU A 150 -3.07 -25.18 2.11
C GLU A 150 -4.28 -25.78 1.38
N THR A 151 -5.46 -25.16 1.49
CA THR A 151 -6.71 -25.65 0.90
C THR A 151 -7.18 -24.81 -0.28
N VAL A 152 -6.39 -23.84 -0.73
CA VAL A 152 -6.66 -23.05 -1.92
C VAL A 152 -6.71 -23.97 -3.15
N PHE A 153 -7.73 -23.78 -3.98
CA PHE A 153 -7.87 -24.48 -5.24
C PHE A 153 -7.17 -23.71 -6.37
N HIS A 154 -6.03 -24.24 -6.82
CA HIS A 154 -5.28 -23.69 -7.94
C HIS A 154 -5.77 -24.29 -9.26
N LEU A 155 -6.47 -23.50 -10.08
CA LEU A 155 -6.95 -23.92 -11.41
C LEU A 155 -5.84 -23.83 -12.47
N LYS A 156 -4.94 -22.84 -12.32
CA LYS A 156 -3.70 -22.60 -13.07
C LYS A 156 -2.68 -21.91 -12.15
N PRO A 157 -1.41 -21.78 -12.58
CA PRO A 157 -0.41 -20.99 -11.87
C PRO A 157 -0.87 -19.56 -11.54
N SER A 158 -0.32 -19.03 -10.45
CA SER A 158 -0.55 -17.65 -9.97
C SER A 158 0.80 -16.94 -9.85
N ILE A 159 0.78 -15.60 -9.80
CA ILE A 159 2.00 -14.81 -9.75
C ILE A 159 2.37 -14.55 -8.30
N ILE A 160 3.54 -15.05 -7.88
CA ILE A 160 4.15 -14.74 -6.59
C ILE A 160 5.47 -14.03 -6.88
N SER A 161 5.58 -12.79 -6.42
CA SER A 161 6.79 -11.99 -6.61
C SER A 161 7.84 -12.29 -5.54
N VAL A 162 9.11 -12.01 -5.83
CA VAL A 162 10.23 -12.25 -4.90
C VAL A 162 10.04 -11.48 -3.59
N ASP A 163 9.55 -10.25 -3.66
CA ASP A 163 9.27 -9.43 -2.48
C ASP A 163 8.11 -9.99 -1.63
N THR A 164 7.15 -10.72 -2.20
CA THR A 164 6.15 -11.49 -1.42
C THR A 164 6.81 -12.61 -0.62
N LEU A 165 7.77 -13.34 -1.22
CA LEU A 165 8.52 -14.40 -0.52
C LEU A 165 9.32 -13.82 0.65
N GLU A 166 9.99 -12.68 0.43
CA GLU A 166 10.75 -11.95 1.45
C GLU A 166 9.86 -11.43 2.58
N ARG A 167 8.74 -10.75 2.24
CA ARG A 167 7.78 -10.23 3.23
C ARG A 167 7.19 -11.33 4.09
N SER A 168 6.90 -12.48 3.47
CA SER A 168 6.40 -13.68 4.17
C SER A 168 7.50 -14.46 4.90
N ARG A 169 8.77 -14.01 4.84
CA ARG A 169 9.95 -14.68 5.41
C ARG A 169 10.08 -16.16 4.99
N GLY A 170 9.61 -16.49 3.79
CA GLY A 170 9.56 -17.88 3.28
C GLY A 170 8.59 -18.80 4.02
N ASN A 171 7.78 -18.27 4.94
CA ASN A 171 6.76 -19.01 5.67
C ASN A 171 5.46 -19.04 4.87
N ILE A 172 5.52 -19.64 3.68
CA ILE A 172 4.38 -19.90 2.82
C ILE A 172 4.25 -21.42 2.68
N PRO A 173 3.04 -22.00 2.79
CA PRO A 173 2.86 -23.44 2.64
C PRO A 173 3.38 -23.94 1.29
N GLU A 174 4.11 -25.05 1.30
CA GLU A 174 4.70 -25.63 0.08
C GLU A 174 3.62 -26.00 -0.94
N ALA A 175 2.47 -26.53 -0.48
CA ALA A 175 1.33 -26.86 -1.32
C ALA A 175 0.80 -25.64 -2.10
N PHE A 176 0.77 -24.46 -1.46
CA PHE A 176 0.35 -23.22 -2.11
C PHE A 176 1.37 -22.76 -3.16
N LEU A 177 2.67 -22.82 -2.84
CA LEU A 177 3.74 -22.48 -3.79
C LEU A 177 3.73 -23.42 -5.01
N GLN A 178 3.58 -24.73 -4.78
CA GLN A 178 3.44 -25.74 -5.84
C GLN A 178 2.22 -25.46 -6.70
N GLY A 179 1.05 -25.22 -6.08
CA GLY A 179 -0.19 -24.90 -6.78
C GLY A 179 -0.09 -23.60 -7.60
N ALA A 180 0.66 -22.62 -7.10
CA ALA A 180 0.96 -21.39 -7.82
C ALA A 180 1.96 -21.58 -8.98
N GLY A 181 2.56 -22.77 -9.15
CA GLY A 181 3.48 -23.10 -10.23
C GLY A 181 4.96 -22.87 -9.91
N VAL A 182 5.31 -22.69 -8.64
CA VAL A 182 6.71 -22.60 -8.21
C VAL A 182 7.35 -23.99 -8.22
N SER A 183 8.56 -24.12 -8.77
CA SER A 183 9.23 -25.42 -8.88
C SER A 183 9.74 -25.94 -7.53
N ASP A 184 9.71 -27.26 -7.32
CA ASP A 184 10.18 -27.90 -6.07
C ASP A 184 11.63 -27.53 -5.73
N ASN A 185 12.51 -27.44 -6.74
CA ASN A 185 13.89 -26.99 -6.55
C ASN A 185 13.92 -25.58 -5.96
N PHE A 186 13.12 -24.66 -6.48
CA PHE A 186 13.07 -23.30 -5.95
C PHE A 186 12.46 -23.28 -4.53
N ILE A 187 11.39 -24.03 -4.28
CA ILE A 187 10.76 -24.14 -2.95
C ILE A 187 11.76 -24.63 -1.90
N ALA A 188 12.59 -25.62 -2.23
CA ALA A 188 13.61 -26.16 -1.33
C ALA A 188 14.65 -25.09 -0.88
N TYR A 189 14.91 -24.08 -1.73
CA TYR A 189 15.83 -22.98 -1.43
C TYR A 189 15.15 -21.70 -0.96
N VAL A 190 13.83 -21.53 -1.12
CA VAL A 190 13.12 -20.29 -0.75
C VAL A 190 13.45 -19.87 0.67
N ARG A 191 13.36 -20.80 1.63
CA ARG A 191 13.64 -20.49 3.03
C ARG A 191 15.08 -20.05 3.24
N SER A 192 16.08 -20.69 2.64
CA SER A 192 17.48 -20.26 2.81
C SER A 192 17.79 -18.93 2.13
N LEU A 193 17.09 -18.62 1.02
CA LEU A 193 17.24 -17.36 0.29
C LEU A 193 16.64 -16.17 1.04
N VAL A 194 15.60 -16.37 1.84
CA VAL A 194 14.90 -15.31 2.59
C VAL A 194 15.16 -15.33 4.11
N ALA A 195 15.75 -16.40 4.65
CA ALA A 195 16.07 -16.53 6.08
C ALA A 195 17.35 -15.81 6.50
N THR A 196 18.18 -15.37 5.56
CA THR A 196 19.16 -14.34 5.88
C THR A 196 18.39 -13.08 6.25
N PRO A 197 18.59 -12.50 7.45
CA PRO A 197 17.99 -11.22 7.80
C PRO A 197 18.65 -10.17 6.93
N ILE A 198 18.15 -10.03 5.72
CA ILE A 198 18.48 -8.90 4.89
C ILE A 198 17.47 -7.85 5.29
N GLU A 199 17.97 -6.78 5.90
CA GLU A 199 17.21 -5.61 6.33
C GLU A 199 16.74 -4.84 5.08
N TYR A 200 15.92 -5.48 4.24
CA TYR A 200 15.40 -4.94 2.99
C TYR A 200 14.28 -3.95 3.29
N TYR A 201 14.66 -2.73 3.64
CA TYR A 201 13.73 -1.62 3.60
C TYR A 201 13.50 -1.22 2.16
N THR A 202 12.23 -1.18 1.76
CA THR A 202 11.84 -0.54 0.51
C THR A 202 11.71 0.97 0.76
N CYS A 203 12.42 1.78 -0.02
CA CYS A 203 12.51 3.22 0.17
C CYS A 203 11.98 3.96 -1.06
N PHE A 204 11.13 4.96 -0.85
CA PHE A 204 10.71 5.89 -1.90
C PHE A 204 11.41 7.22 -1.71
N ILE A 205 12.06 7.73 -2.75
CA ILE A 205 12.69 9.06 -2.76
C ILE A 205 11.68 10.04 -3.36
N SER A 206 11.20 10.94 -2.52
CA SER A 206 10.31 12.06 -2.87
C SER A 206 11.15 13.31 -3.05
N TYR A 207 11.08 13.96 -4.21
CA TYR A 207 11.96 15.07 -4.58
C TYR A 207 11.40 15.90 -5.75
N SER A 208 11.69 17.21 -5.73
CA SER A 208 11.36 18.08 -6.85
C SER A 208 12.16 17.72 -8.08
N SER A 209 11.58 17.84 -9.28
CA SER A 209 12.31 17.63 -10.55
C SER A 209 13.60 18.46 -10.67
N LYS A 210 13.67 19.59 -9.96
CA LYS A 210 14.84 20.48 -9.87
C LYS A 210 16.00 19.87 -9.08
N ASP A 211 15.72 18.90 -8.23
CA ASP A 211 16.67 18.21 -7.36
C ASP A 211 17.09 16.84 -7.92
N HIS A 212 16.80 16.57 -9.19
CA HIS A 212 17.01 15.28 -9.83
C HIS A 212 18.45 14.76 -9.72
N ASP A 213 19.46 15.60 -9.94
CA ASP A 213 20.87 15.20 -9.86
C ASP A 213 21.25 14.65 -8.48
N PHE A 214 20.67 15.23 -7.41
CA PHE A 214 20.87 14.73 -6.06
C PHE A 214 20.14 13.40 -5.85
N ALA A 215 18.88 13.33 -6.26
CA ALA A 215 18.06 12.14 -6.10
C ALA A 215 18.64 10.93 -6.86
N GLU A 216 19.14 11.12 -8.09
CA GLU A 216 19.79 10.08 -8.89
C GLU A 216 21.06 9.56 -8.21
N ARG A 217 21.90 10.47 -7.69
CA ARG A 217 23.10 10.08 -6.96
C ARG A 217 22.78 9.30 -5.69
N LEU A 218 21.82 9.79 -4.91
CA LEU A 218 21.39 9.15 -3.67
C LEU A 218 20.80 7.77 -3.94
N TYR A 219 19.98 7.65 -4.99
CA TYR A 219 19.44 6.38 -5.49
C TYR A 219 20.56 5.39 -5.84
N ALA A 220 21.55 5.79 -6.64
CA ALA A 220 22.63 4.92 -7.06
C ALA A 220 23.44 4.39 -5.86
N ASP A 221 23.74 5.26 -4.90
CA ASP A 221 24.49 4.87 -3.70
C ASP A 221 23.66 3.97 -2.77
N LEU A 222 22.35 4.20 -2.62
CA LEU A 222 21.45 3.34 -1.86
C LEU A 222 21.36 1.94 -2.49
N GLN A 223 21.18 1.85 -3.81
CA GLN A 223 21.17 0.58 -4.55
C GLN A 223 22.49 -0.18 -4.39
N HIS A 224 23.63 0.51 -4.47
CA HIS A 224 24.94 -0.10 -4.27
C HIS A 224 25.15 -0.65 -2.85
N LYS A 225 24.44 -0.10 -1.87
CA LYS A 225 24.41 -0.59 -0.48
C LYS A 225 23.31 -1.64 -0.23
N GLY A 226 22.61 -2.09 -1.27
CA GLY A 226 21.55 -3.10 -1.18
C GLY A 226 20.22 -2.57 -0.65
N VAL A 227 20.06 -1.24 -0.53
CA VAL A 227 18.78 -0.63 -0.17
C VAL A 227 17.92 -0.55 -1.44
N ARG A 228 16.78 -1.25 -1.42
CA ARG A 228 15.82 -1.20 -2.52
C ARG A 228 15.12 0.15 -2.50
N CYS A 229 15.50 1.02 -3.41
CA CYS A 229 14.90 2.35 -3.53
C CYS A 229 14.23 2.54 -4.90
N TRP A 230 13.23 3.40 -4.93
CA TRP A 230 12.54 3.86 -6.13
C TRP A 230 12.33 5.36 -6.04
N PHE A 231 12.16 6.02 -7.17
CA PHE A 231 11.87 7.45 -7.22
C PHE A 231 10.98 7.75 -8.44
N ALA A 232 10.16 8.78 -8.34
CA ALA A 232 9.42 9.34 -9.47
C ALA A 232 9.60 10.88 -9.45
N PRO A 233 10.01 11.50 -10.57
CA PRO A 233 10.16 12.96 -10.61
C PRO A 233 8.80 13.66 -10.49
N GLU A 234 8.74 14.72 -9.69
CA GLU A 234 7.53 15.52 -9.42
C GLU A 234 6.90 16.19 -10.67
N ASP A 235 7.67 16.41 -11.75
CA ASP A 235 7.20 17.00 -13.02
C ASP A 235 6.66 15.95 -14.00
N MET A 236 5.55 15.29 -13.69
CA MET A 236 4.79 14.59 -14.74
C MET A 236 3.95 15.60 -15.54
N LYS A 237 4.20 15.69 -16.85
CA LYS A 237 3.67 16.73 -17.76
C LYS A 237 2.16 16.57 -18.08
N ILE A 238 1.60 17.68 -18.58
CA ILE A 238 0.19 17.92 -18.91
C ILE A 238 -0.43 16.78 -19.75
N GLY A 239 -1.48 16.16 -19.22
CA GLY A 239 -2.30 15.13 -19.89
C GLY A 239 -2.57 13.88 -19.05
N ASP A 240 -1.78 13.64 -18.01
CA ASP A 240 -1.86 12.40 -17.24
C ASP A 240 -2.88 12.47 -16.08
N LYS A 241 -3.74 11.45 -15.95
CA LYS A 241 -4.54 11.20 -14.73
C LYS A 241 -3.69 10.39 -13.74
N ILE A 242 -2.98 11.08 -12.85
CA ILE A 242 -1.88 10.51 -12.03
C ILE A 242 -2.26 10.19 -10.58
N ARG A 243 -3.24 10.92 -9.99
CA ARG A 243 -3.53 10.84 -8.54
C ARG A 243 -3.72 9.41 -7.96
N PRO A 244 -4.37 8.44 -8.64
CA PRO A 244 -4.59 7.12 -8.04
C PRO A 244 -3.35 6.23 -7.95
N ARG A 245 -2.36 6.37 -8.86
CA ARG A 245 -1.20 5.46 -8.95
C ARG A 245 -0.08 5.78 -7.95
N ILE A 246 -0.11 6.96 -7.32
CA ILE A 246 0.98 7.40 -6.43
C ILE A 246 0.62 7.20 -4.95
N ASP A 247 -0.66 7.34 -4.55
CA ASP A 247 -1.15 6.87 -3.24
C ASP A 247 -0.76 5.39 -3.00
N GLU A 248 -0.76 4.60 -4.07
CA GLU A 248 -0.34 3.21 -4.14
C GLU A 248 1.18 3.03 -3.91
N SER A 249 2.00 3.94 -4.44
CA SER A 249 3.46 3.91 -4.29
C SER A 249 3.87 4.13 -2.83
N ILE A 250 3.34 5.14 -2.14
CA ILE A 250 3.67 5.44 -0.73
C ILE A 250 3.18 4.32 0.22
N ARG A 251 2.09 3.63 -0.15
CA ARG A 251 1.62 2.43 0.57
C ARG A 251 2.58 1.27 0.42
N MET A 252 3.13 1.07 -0.79
CA MET A 252 4.04 -0.03 -1.12
C MET A 252 5.37 0.01 -0.34
N TYR A 253 5.94 1.20 -0.16
CA TYR A 253 7.30 1.35 0.37
C TYR A 253 7.34 1.48 1.90
N ASP A 254 8.29 0.84 2.56
CA ASP A 254 8.41 0.82 4.02
C ASP A 254 8.86 2.17 4.58
N LYS A 255 9.65 2.92 3.81
CA LYS A 255 10.23 4.21 4.19
C LYS A 255 10.06 5.26 3.09
N LEU A 256 9.75 6.48 3.48
CA LEU A 256 9.72 7.67 2.64
C LEU A 256 10.96 8.53 2.94
N LEU A 257 11.84 8.67 1.96
CA LEU A 257 12.98 9.58 1.99
C LEU A 257 12.59 10.88 1.30
N LEU A 258 12.38 11.92 2.10
CA LEU A 258 11.88 13.20 1.60
C LEU A 258 13.03 14.19 1.37
N VAL A 259 13.23 14.62 0.14
CA VAL A 259 14.22 15.63 -0.25
C VAL A 259 13.61 17.03 -0.14
N LEU A 260 14.08 17.78 0.84
CA LEU A 260 13.65 19.13 1.18
C LEU A 260 14.56 20.17 0.52
N SER A 261 13.98 20.98 -0.35
CA SER A 261 14.58 22.16 -0.97
C SER A 261 13.55 23.28 -1.06
N GLU A 262 13.98 24.48 -1.43
CA GLU A 262 13.08 25.59 -1.76
C GLU A 262 12.05 25.23 -2.84
N HIS A 263 12.33 24.20 -3.65
CA HIS A 263 11.44 23.73 -4.72
C HIS A 263 10.40 22.72 -4.23
N SER A 264 10.75 21.83 -3.30
CA SER A 264 9.84 20.78 -2.82
C SER A 264 8.92 21.26 -1.69
N ILE A 265 9.35 22.23 -0.88
CA ILE A 265 8.57 22.70 0.27
C ILE A 265 7.26 23.40 -0.14
N CYS A 266 7.24 24.04 -1.31
CA CYS A 266 6.06 24.73 -1.84
C CYS A 266 5.12 23.81 -2.63
N SER A 267 5.40 22.51 -2.69
CA SER A 267 4.65 21.54 -3.49
C SER A 267 3.47 20.98 -2.67
N GLU A 268 2.23 21.22 -3.12
CA GLU A 268 1.01 20.60 -2.55
C GLU A 268 1.09 19.05 -2.56
N TRP A 269 1.89 18.49 -3.47
CA TRP A 269 2.10 17.06 -3.56
C TRP A 269 2.96 16.54 -2.40
N VAL A 270 4.06 17.23 -2.06
CA VAL A 270 4.95 16.85 -0.95
C VAL A 270 4.21 16.90 0.38
N GLU A 271 3.33 17.90 0.56
CA GLU A 271 2.46 18.00 1.73
C GLU A 271 1.64 16.72 1.94
N HIS A 272 0.93 16.27 0.90
CA HIS A 272 0.13 15.04 0.94
C HIS A 272 0.98 13.79 1.23
N GLU A 273 2.18 13.68 0.67
CA GLU A 273 3.07 12.54 0.94
C GLU A 273 3.54 12.48 2.39
N VAL A 274 3.86 13.65 2.96
CA VAL A 274 4.25 13.77 4.37
C VAL A 274 3.09 13.38 5.28
N GLU A 275 1.89 13.87 5.02
CA GLU A 275 0.70 13.52 5.80
C GLU A 275 0.43 12.02 5.76
N MET A 276 0.54 11.39 4.58
CA MET A 276 0.38 9.95 4.39
C MET A 276 1.45 9.15 5.13
N ALA A 277 2.70 9.58 5.09
CA ALA A 277 3.79 8.93 5.82
C ALA A 277 3.57 9.03 7.34
N LEU A 278 3.22 10.21 7.85
CA LEU A 278 2.93 10.42 9.27
C LEU A 278 1.72 9.60 9.74
N ALA A 279 0.68 9.47 8.92
CA ALA A 279 -0.45 8.58 9.20
C ALA A 279 -0.01 7.11 9.28
N LYS A 280 0.87 6.67 8.38
CA LYS A 280 1.44 5.31 8.37
C LYS A 280 2.29 5.03 9.62
N GLU A 281 3.08 6.00 10.07
CA GLU A 281 3.85 5.86 11.32
C GLU A 281 2.94 5.67 12.54
N ARG A 282 1.87 6.46 12.63
CA ARG A 282 0.88 6.34 13.72
C ARG A 282 0.24 4.97 13.74
N ALA A 283 -0.07 4.41 12.57
CA ALA A 283 -0.66 3.08 12.44
C ALA A 283 0.33 1.94 12.77
N LYS A 284 1.57 2.03 12.28
CA LYS A 284 2.55 0.93 12.38
C LYS A 284 3.49 1.02 13.59
N LYS A 285 3.47 2.14 14.34
CA LYS A 285 4.43 2.44 15.42
C LYS A 285 5.89 2.27 14.98
N GLN A 286 6.18 2.65 13.75
CA GLN A 286 7.49 2.54 13.12
C GLN A 286 7.82 3.85 12.40
N THR A 287 9.09 4.25 12.40
CA THR A 287 9.55 5.39 11.61
C THR A 287 9.52 5.08 10.12
N VAL A 288 8.76 5.87 9.38
CA VAL A 288 8.57 5.82 7.93
C VAL A 288 9.22 7.03 7.27
N LEU A 289 9.13 8.23 7.87
CA LEU A 289 9.56 9.48 7.25
C LEU A 289 11.02 9.82 7.59
N PHE A 290 11.86 9.97 6.57
CA PHE A 290 13.28 10.32 6.65
C PHE A 290 13.55 11.61 5.85
N PRO A 291 13.45 12.79 6.47
CA PRO A 291 13.69 14.05 5.77
C PRO A 291 15.18 14.35 5.61
N VAL A 292 15.59 14.76 4.42
CA VAL A 292 16.93 15.25 4.10
C VAL A 292 16.83 16.62 3.42
N ARG A 293 17.70 17.57 3.75
CA ARG A 293 17.67 18.93 3.19
C ARG A 293 18.83 19.21 2.24
N LEU A 294 18.55 19.94 1.17
CA LEU A 294 19.53 20.47 0.21
C LEU A 294 19.86 21.94 0.43
N ASP A 295 19.02 22.65 1.18
CA ASP A 295 19.22 24.05 1.53
C ASP A 295 18.66 24.33 2.95
N ASN A 296 18.52 25.61 3.31
CA ASN A 296 17.99 26.05 4.59
C ASN A 296 16.53 26.53 4.52
N ALA A 297 15.83 26.37 3.38
CA ALA A 297 14.48 26.90 3.19
C ALA A 297 13.50 26.38 4.26
N ILE A 298 13.61 25.09 4.61
CA ILE A 298 12.80 24.46 5.68
C ILE A 298 13.09 25.04 7.07
N LEU A 299 14.32 25.48 7.32
CA LEU A 299 14.74 26.02 8.60
C LEU A 299 14.32 27.49 8.76
N GLU A 300 14.38 28.25 7.67
CA GLU A 300 14.12 29.69 7.62
C GLU A 300 12.63 30.05 7.47
N MET A 301 11.77 29.08 7.11
CA MET A 301 10.33 29.28 6.99
C MET A 301 9.66 29.59 8.33
N ASN A 302 8.88 30.68 8.36
CA ASN A 302 8.09 31.12 9.51
C ASN A 302 6.58 30.83 9.36
N GLN A 303 6.18 30.02 8.39
CA GLN A 303 4.78 29.66 8.17
C GLN A 303 4.39 28.39 8.94
N ASP A 304 3.18 28.38 9.48
CA ASP A 304 2.56 27.20 10.08
C ASP A 304 2.15 26.21 8.98
N GLY A 305 2.32 24.90 9.24
CA GLY A 305 2.00 23.84 8.30
C GLY A 305 2.88 22.60 8.48
N TRP A 306 2.78 21.64 7.55
CA TRP A 306 3.60 20.43 7.54
C TRP A 306 5.13 20.68 7.62
N PRO A 307 5.72 21.75 7.03
CA PRO A 307 7.15 21.99 7.12
C PRO A 307 7.58 22.27 8.56
N SER A 308 6.73 23.00 9.31
CA SER A 308 6.93 23.27 10.73
C SER A 308 6.82 21.99 11.57
N GLU A 309 5.85 21.13 11.29
CA GLU A 309 5.72 19.83 11.98
C GLU A 309 6.97 18.97 11.78
N VAL A 310 7.44 18.82 10.54
CA VAL A 310 8.66 18.04 10.24
C VAL A 310 9.87 18.63 10.97
N ARG A 311 10.05 19.95 10.99
CA ARG A 311 11.16 20.61 11.68
C ARG A 311 11.17 20.37 13.19
N HIS A 312 10.01 20.34 13.83
CA HIS A 312 9.91 20.16 15.29
C HIS A 312 9.91 18.69 15.72
N THR A 313 9.47 17.78 14.84
CA THR A 313 9.28 16.36 15.19
C THR A 313 10.37 15.44 14.63
N ARG A 314 11.20 15.91 13.69
CA ARG A 314 12.21 15.09 13.00
C ARG A 314 13.61 15.69 13.05
N HIS A 315 14.59 14.79 13.09
CA HIS A 315 15.96 15.13 12.76
C HIS A 315 16.12 15.16 11.24
N ILE A 316 16.44 16.32 10.66
CA ILE A 316 16.61 16.49 9.22
C ILE A 316 18.07 16.23 8.84
N GLY A 317 18.31 15.28 7.93
CA GLY A 317 19.64 14.97 7.41
C GLY A 317 20.18 16.12 6.55
N ASN A 318 21.39 16.61 6.82
CA ASN A 318 21.97 17.72 6.06
C ASN A 318 22.74 17.23 4.82
N PHE A 319 22.27 17.59 3.63
CA PHE A 319 22.91 17.33 2.34
C PHE A 319 23.21 18.60 1.54
N GLU A 320 23.25 19.78 2.19
CA GLU A 320 23.50 21.08 1.55
C GLU A 320 24.75 21.12 0.66
N HIS A 321 25.78 20.38 1.06
CA HIS A 321 27.04 20.27 0.33
C HIS A 321 27.21 18.91 -0.36
N TRP A 322 26.12 18.31 -0.85
CA TRP A 322 26.14 16.98 -1.46
C TRP A 322 27.12 16.86 -2.64
N LYS A 323 27.43 17.94 -3.35
CA LYS A 323 28.44 17.96 -4.42
C LYS A 323 29.87 17.72 -3.90
N ASN A 324 30.15 17.97 -2.63
CA ASN A 324 31.41 17.62 -1.98
C ASN A 324 31.38 16.14 -1.55
N HIS A 325 32.31 15.33 -2.10
CA HIS A 325 32.35 13.89 -1.86
C HIS A 325 32.39 13.51 -0.37
N ASN A 326 33.29 14.13 0.41
CA ASN A 326 33.49 13.76 1.82
C ASN A 326 32.28 14.14 2.67
N GLN A 327 31.72 15.34 2.46
CA GLN A 327 30.56 15.80 3.21
C GLN A 327 29.33 14.96 2.89
N TYR A 328 29.11 14.65 1.61
CA TYR A 328 28.06 13.74 1.19
C TYR A 328 28.20 12.36 1.82
N GLN A 329 29.39 11.74 1.76
CA GLN A 329 29.60 10.40 2.30
C GLN A 329 29.33 10.35 3.81
N ASN A 330 29.73 11.38 4.56
CA ASN A 330 29.42 11.47 5.99
C ASN A 330 27.91 11.50 6.27
N SER A 331 27.17 12.34 5.53
CA SER A 331 25.71 12.43 5.65
C SER A 331 25.02 11.15 5.18
N PHE A 332 25.51 10.54 4.09
CA PHE A 332 24.99 9.30 3.53
C PHE A 332 25.17 8.11 4.50
N GLN A 333 26.34 7.97 5.14
CA GLN A 333 26.57 6.92 6.14
C GLN A 333 25.69 7.08 7.38
N ARG A 334 25.36 8.32 7.75
CA ARG A 334 24.37 8.57 8.81
C ARG A 334 22.97 8.15 8.35
N LEU A 335 22.55 8.59 7.18
CA LEU A 335 21.26 8.22 6.59
C LEU A 335 21.10 6.70 6.49
N LEU A 336 22.12 5.98 6.01
CA LEU A 336 22.07 4.53 5.87
C LEU A 336 21.85 3.82 7.22
N ARG A 337 22.51 4.31 8.28
CA ARG A 337 22.29 3.80 9.65
C ARG A 337 20.88 4.09 10.14
N ASP A 338 20.35 5.28 9.88
CA ASP A 338 19.00 5.67 10.29
C ASP A 338 17.92 4.87 9.51
N LEU A 339 18.18 4.57 8.23
CA LEU A 339 17.37 3.65 7.45
C LEU A 339 17.42 2.22 8.02
N GLN A 340 18.52 1.80 8.66
CA GLN A 340 18.65 0.46 9.26
C GLN A 340 18.16 0.35 10.71
N SER A 341 18.13 1.47 11.47
CA SER A 341 17.89 1.47 12.92
C SER A 341 16.44 1.34 13.37
N GLY A 342 15.48 1.06 12.47
CA GLY A 342 14.05 0.95 12.77
C GLY A 342 13.63 -0.26 13.63
N LYS A 343 14.55 -0.87 14.38
CA LYS A 343 14.23 -1.85 15.43
C LYS A 343 13.65 -1.10 16.62
N ILE A 344 12.51 -1.56 17.10
CA ILE A 344 12.08 -1.31 18.48
C ILE A 344 13.28 -1.65 19.38
N SER A 345 13.79 -0.66 20.09
CA SER A 345 14.65 -0.87 21.25
C SER A 345 13.83 -1.59 22.31
N ASN A 346 13.77 -2.91 22.23
CA ASN A 346 13.43 -3.76 23.36
C ASN A 346 14.73 -4.02 24.13
N GLU A 347 15.23 -2.99 24.79
CA GLU A 347 16.16 -3.09 25.91
C GLU A 347 15.78 -1.99 26.90
N GLU A 348 14.84 -2.31 27.80
CA GLU A 348 15.00 -2.27 29.26
C GLU A 348 13.71 -2.77 29.95
#